data_AF-A0A3A8HSJ4-F1
#
_entry.id   AF-A0A3A8HSJ4-F1
#
_cell.length_a   1.000
_cell.length_b   1.000
_cell.length_c   1.000
_cell.angle_alpha   90.00
_cell.angle_beta   90.00
_cell.angle_gamma   90.00
#
_symmetry.space_group_name_H-M   'P 1'
#
loop_
_entity.id
_entity.type
_entity.pdbx_description
1 polymer ?
#
loop_
_entity_poly.entity_id
_entity_poly.type
_entity_poly.pdbx_seq_one_letter_code
_entity_poly.pdbx_strand_id
1 'polypeptide(L)' 'MSQAAKLTELPKGTRLDVVTPADRSGGKTHWQTMGSAFVMGDGSLQIVLDGFPVNGKLQVRIPLPKKDA' A
#
# COMPACT_ATOMS: atom_id res chain seq x y z
N MET A 1 -6.20 0.23 -22.71
CA MET A 1 -5.98 -0.68 -21.58
C MET A 1 -4.66 -0.29 -20.93
N SER A 2 -4.70 0.34 -19.74
CA SER A 2 -3.47 0.74 -19.03
C SER A 2 -2.83 -0.50 -18.41
N GLN A 3 -1.57 -0.76 -18.73
CA GLN A 3 -0.81 -1.85 -18.12
C GLN A 3 -0.55 -1.50 -16.65
N ALA A 4 -0.95 -2.38 -15.73
CA ALA A 4 -0.66 -2.19 -14.31
C ALA A 4 0.86 -2.23 -14.10
N ALA A 5 1.44 -1.12 -13.62
CA ALA A 5 2.85 -1.07 -13.30
C ALA A 5 3.20 -2.12 -12.23
N LYS A 6 4.25 -2.89 -12.46
CA LYS A 6 4.74 -3.87 -11.47
C LYS A 6 5.56 -3.15 -10.41
N LEU A 7 5.34 -3.52 -9.15
CA LEU A 7 6.08 -2.99 -7.98
C LEU A 7 7.61 -3.05 -8.17
N THR A 8 8.10 -4.11 -8.83
CA THR A 8 9.53 -4.37 -9.07
C THR A 8 10.17 -3.48 -10.13
N GLU A 9 9.37 -2.75 -10.90
CA GLU A 9 9.83 -1.89 -12.00
C GLU A 9 9.70 -0.39 -11.65
N LEU A 10 9.32 -0.09 -10.41
CA LEU A 10 9.11 1.29 -9.97
C LEU A 10 10.46 2.00 -9.70
N PRO A 11 10.57 3.29 -10.04
CA PRO A 11 11.77 4.07 -9.73
C PRO A 11 12.08 4.09 -8.23
N LYS A 12 13.37 4.15 -7.88
CA LYS A 12 13.82 4.41 -6.50
C LYS A 12 13.14 5.67 -5.95
N GLY A 13 12.72 5.61 -4.69
CA GLY A 13 12.03 6.70 -4.00
C GLY A 13 10.53 6.77 -4.30
N THR A 14 9.99 5.89 -5.16
CA THR A 14 8.55 5.78 -5.37
C THR A 14 7.86 5.45 -4.05
N ARG A 15 6.89 6.28 -3.66
CA ARG A 15 6.04 6.06 -2.49
C ARG A 15 4.89 5.13 -2.83
N LEU A 16 4.66 4.19 -1.93
CA LEU A 16 3.59 3.19 -1.97
C LEU A 16 2.73 3.32 -0.72
N ASP A 17 1.48 2.89 -0.83
CA ASP A 17 0.57 2.82 0.31
C ASP A 17 0.72 1.47 1.00
N VAL A 18 0.69 1.50 2.33
CA VAL A 18 0.60 0.29 3.16
C VAL A 18 -0.76 0.28 3.83
N VAL A 19 -1.54 -0.75 3.56
CA VAL A 19 -2.94 -0.88 4.00
C VAL A 19 -3.21 -2.23 4.63
N THR A 20 -4.20 -2.29 5.51
CA THR A 20 -4.77 -3.54 6.03
C THR A 20 -6.25 -3.62 5.69
N PRO A 21 -6.78 -4.81 5.35
CA PRO A 21 -8.21 -5.00 5.19
C PRO A 21 -8.90 -5.02 6.57
N ALA A 22 -9.76 -4.05 6.83
CA ALA A 22 -10.66 -4.02 7.97
C ALA A 22 -11.99 -4.68 7.56
N ASP A 23 -12.31 -5.82 8.17
CA ASP A 23 -13.60 -6.47 8.03
C ASP A 23 -14.61 -5.72 8.91
N ARG A 24 -15.52 -4.96 8.29
CA ARG A 24 -16.68 -4.40 8.98
C ARG A 24 -17.90 -5.29 8.77
N SER A 25 -18.76 -5.35 9.78
CA SER A 25 -20.06 -6.04 9.72
C SER A 25 -20.80 -5.64 8.45
N GLY A 26 -21.14 -6.63 7.61
CA GLY A 26 -21.81 -6.41 6.32
C GLY A 26 -21.04 -6.86 5.07
N GLY A 27 -19.92 -7.58 5.23
CA GLY A 27 -19.24 -8.28 4.12
C GLY A 27 -18.46 -7.39 3.15
N LYS A 28 -18.33 -6.09 3.44
CA LYS A 28 -17.53 -5.15 2.66
C LYS A 28 -16.15 -4.99 3.30
N THR A 29 -15.10 -5.27 2.54
CA THR A 29 -13.71 -5.00 2.95
C THR A 29 -13.43 -3.50 2.84
N HIS A 30 -13.13 -2.87 3.96
CA HIS A 30 -12.61 -1.51 3.99
C HIS A 30 -11.09 -1.58 4.07
N TRP A 31 -10.38 -0.71 3.35
CA TRP A 31 -8.92 -0.63 3.44
C TRP A 31 -8.55 0.50 4.39
N GLN A 32 -7.84 0.16 5.46
CA GLN A 32 -7.32 1.14 6.41
C GLN A 32 -5.83 1.36 6.13
N THR A 33 -5.43 2.62 6.01
CA THR A 33 -4.02 3.00 5.85
C THR A 33 -3.26 2.75 7.13
N MET A 34 -2.15 2.03 7.04
CA MET A 34 -1.26 1.65 8.14
C MET A 34 0.12 2.32 8.04
N GLY A 35 0.40 3.02 6.94
CA GLY A 35 1.67 3.72 6.76
C GLY A 35 2.02 3.89 5.28
N SER A 36 3.32 3.90 4.98
CA SER A 36 3.84 4.07 3.62
C SER A 36 5.08 3.20 3.39
N ALA A 37 5.33 2.84 2.14
CA ALA A 37 6.53 2.13 1.74
C ALA A 37 7.28 2.87 0.64
N PHE A 38 8.58 2.67 0.56
CA PHE A 38 9.46 3.31 -0.41
C PHE A 38 10.33 2.28 -1.11
N VAL A 39 10.45 2.42 -2.43
CA VAL A 39 11.36 1.58 -3.25
C VAL A 39 12.80 2.03 -3.03
N MET A 40 13.64 1.11 -2.57
CA MET A 40 15.06 1.33 -2.33
C MET A 40 15.90 1.00 -3.58
N GLY A 41 17.16 1.45 -3.59
CA GLY A 41 18.03 1.29 -4.76
C GLY A 41 18.48 -0.16 -5.03
N ASP A 42 18.40 -1.02 -4.02
CA ASP A 42 18.74 -2.44 -4.07
C ASP A 42 17.53 -3.34 -4.39
N GLY A 43 16.39 -2.74 -4.74
CA GLY A 43 15.14 -3.45 -5.00
C GLY A 43 14.36 -3.84 -3.74
N SER A 44 14.86 -3.51 -2.55
CA SER A 44 14.10 -3.70 -1.30
C SER A 44 13.00 -2.64 -1.14
N LEU A 45 12.06 -2.93 -0.23
CA LEU A 45 11.05 -1.97 0.21
C LEU A 45 11.32 -1.59 1.66
N GLN A 46 11.49 -0.30 1.91
CA GLN A 46 11.44 0.24 3.26
C GLN A 46 9.99 0.52 3.63
N ILE A 47 9.49 -0.06 4.72
CA ILE A 47 8.13 0.15 5.22
C ILE A 47 8.18 0.97 6.50
N VAL A 48 7.42 2.07 6.54
CA VAL A 48 7.20 2.88 7.74
C VAL A 48 5.74 2.69 8.15
N LEU A 49 5.53 2.13 9.35
CA LEU A 49 4.20 1.84 9.89
C LEU A 49 3.82 2.87 10.95
N ASP A 50 2.60 3.40 10.83
CA ASP A 50 1.96 4.23 11.86
C ASP A 50 1.18 3.37 12.88
N GLY A 51 1.00 2.07 12.59
CA GLY A 51 0.31 1.11 13.44
C GLY A 51 0.50 -0.34 13.00
N PHE A 52 0.10 -1.29 13.86
CA PHE A 52 0.27 -2.73 13.60
C PHE A 52 -1.04 -3.39 13.14
N PRO A 53 -1.01 -4.24 12.08
CA PRO A 53 -2.18 -5.00 11.65
C PRO A 53 -2.46 -6.16 12.62
N VAL A 54 -3.49 -6.03 13.46
CA VAL A 54 -3.86 -7.07 14.44
C VAL A 54 -4.54 -8.30 13.82
N ASN A 55 -5.03 -8.17 12.57
CA ASN A 55 -5.64 -9.25 11.81
C ASN A 55 -4.61 -10.12 11.04
N GLY A 56 -3.32 -9.81 11.16
CA GLY A 56 -2.24 -10.51 10.46
C GLY A 56 -2.19 -10.27 8.94
N LYS A 57 -2.98 -9.32 8.41
CA LYS A 57 -3.05 -9.04 6.97
C LYS A 57 -2.52 -7.63 6.69
N LEU A 58 -1.59 -7.51 5.74
CA LEU A 58 -1.03 -6.25 5.27
C LEU A 58 -0.85 -6.33 3.76
N GLN A 59 -1.04 -5.21 3.07
CA GLN A 59 -0.78 -5.09 1.63
C GLN A 59 -0.02 -3.80 1.35
N VAL A 60 1.00 -3.90 0.49
CA VAL A 60 1.67 -2.76 -0.12
C VAL A 60 1.13 -2.58 -1.53
N ARG A 61 0.72 -1.36 -1.90
CA ARG A 61 0.13 -1.08 -3.21
C ARG A 61 0.59 0.26 -3.78
N ILE A 62 0.52 0.39 -5.10
CA ILE A 62 0.68 1.67 -5.77
C ILE A 62 -0.49 2.57 -5.32
N PRO A 63 -0.22 3.82 -4.88
CA PRO A 63 -1.27 4.70 -4.41
C PRO A 63 -2.29 4.95 -5.51
N LEU A 64 -3.57 4.95 -5.13
CA LEU A 64 -4.59 5.41 -6.06
C LEU A 64 -4.42 6.93 -6.27
N PRO A 65 -4.67 7.45 -7.49
CA PRO A 65 -4.73 8.89 -7.70
C PRO A 65 -5.65 9.50 -6.66
N LYS A 66 -5.18 10.54 -5.95
CA LYS A 66 -6.08 11.31 -5.10
C LYS A 66 -7.17 11.87 -6.01
N LYS A 67 -8.43 11.59 -5.69
CA LYS A 67 -9.54 12.29 -6.31
C LYS A 67 -9.42 13.72 -5.82
N ASP A 68 -9.12 14.66 -6.72
CA ASP A 68 -9.14 16.08 -6.39
C ASP A 68 -10.52 16.38 -5.77
N ALA A 69 -10.50 16.96 -4.57
CA ALA A 69 -11.68 17.19 -3.75
C ALA A 69 -12.60 18.26 -4.33
#